data_AF-A0A8X6RDI3-F1
#
_entry.id   AF-A0A8X6RDI3-F1
#
_cell.length_a   1.000
_cell.length_b   1.000
_cell.length_c   1.000
_cell.angle_alpha   90.00
_cell.angle_beta   90.00
_cell.angle_gamma   90.00
#
_symmetry.space_group_name_H-M   'P 1'
#
loop_
_entity.id
_entity.type
_entity.pdbx_description
1 polymer ?
#
loop_
_entity_poly.entity_id
_entity_poly.type
_entity_poly.pdbx_seq_one_letter_code
_entity_poly.pdbx_strand_id
1 'polypeptide(L)'
;MWLTFDRMLRNLLLSEASKIMPSAVVNTDASEVELVLTTSLIELLCDYLGNSIADVFECYGCVQQYGNQLGHECITMDYETRIRLYGGLALFTIDFEQLIKDFIQRNIQLLNYLNPIFVNKWDMLSIFDNAKKMYIASDPNR
;
A
#
# COMPACT_ATOMS: atom_id res chain seq x y z
N MET A 1 -15.04 -8.38 6.19
CA MET A 1 -13.89 -8.43 5.25
C MET A 1 -12.91 -7.31 5.55
N TRP A 2 -13.31 -6.04 5.43
CA TRP A 2 -12.39 -4.91 5.67
C TRP A 2 -11.90 -4.76 7.12
N LEU A 3 -12.77 -4.93 8.12
CA LEU A 3 -12.36 -4.88 9.54
C LEU A 3 -11.34 -5.99 9.91
N THR A 4 -11.46 -7.15 9.27
CA THR A 4 -10.54 -8.28 9.48
C THR A 4 -9.16 -7.95 8.89
N PHE A 5 -9.17 -7.31 7.72
CA PHE A 5 -7.98 -6.88 7.00
C PHE A 5 -7.23 -5.75 7.72
N ASP A 6 -7.96 -4.73 8.18
CA ASP A 6 -7.44 -3.65 9.03
C ASP A 6 -6.70 -4.20 10.25
N ARG A 7 -7.36 -5.08 11.00
CA ARG A 7 -6.78 -5.71 12.19
C ARG A 7 -5.56 -6.57 11.85
N MET A 8 -5.60 -7.31 10.75
CA MET A 8 -4.48 -8.14 10.30
C MET A 8 -3.24 -7.28 10.03
N LEU A 9 -3.39 -6.19 9.26
CA LEU A 9 -2.28 -5.31 8.91
C LEU A 9 -1.67 -4.62 10.11
N ARG A 10 -2.49 -4.10 11.02
CA ARG A 10 -2.00 -3.48 12.27
C ARG A 10 -1.23 -4.48 13.11
N ASN A 11 -1.76 -5.69 13.27
CA ASN A 11 -1.10 -6.73 14.06
C ASN A 11 0.23 -7.15 13.43
N LEU A 12 0.28 -7.28 12.10
CA LEU A 12 1.50 -7.63 11.37
C LEU A 12 2.56 -6.54 11.53
N LEU A 13 2.18 -5.27 11.35
CA LEU A 13 3.07 -4.13 11.55
C LEU A 13 3.65 -4.08 12.96
N LEU A 14 2.79 -4.16 13.97
CA LEU A 14 3.23 -4.10 15.37
C LEU A 14 4.11 -5.30 15.73
N SER A 15 3.77 -6.49 15.23
CA SER A 15 4.58 -7.70 15.41
C SER A 15 5.98 -7.53 14.82
N GLU A 16 6.09 -7.14 13.55
CA GLU A 16 7.39 -6.95 12.90
C GLU A 16 8.21 -5.81 13.53
N ALA A 17 7.56 -4.68 13.86
CA ALA A 17 8.23 -3.58 14.54
C ALA A 17 8.77 -3.99 15.92
N SER A 18 8.02 -4.80 16.68
CA SER A 18 8.44 -5.28 18.00
C SER A 18 9.67 -6.21 17.97
N LYS A 19 9.89 -6.94 16.87
CA LYS A 19 11.08 -7.79 16.70
C LYS A 19 12.36 -6.97 16.60
N ILE A 20 12.26 -5.76 16.05
CA ILE A 20 13.40 -4.86 15.82
C ILE A 20 13.64 -3.96 17.03
N MET A 21 12.60 -3.65 17.79
CA MET A 21 12.69 -2.74 18.92
C MET A 21 11.99 -3.30 20.17
N PRO A 22 12.74 -3.60 21.24
CA PRO A 22 12.16 -4.20 22.44
C PRO A 22 11.24 -3.27 23.24
N SER A 23 11.44 -1.95 23.20
CA SER A 23 10.58 -0.92 23.81
C SER A 23 11.29 0.44 23.80
N ALA A 24 10.75 1.41 23.06
CA ALA A 24 11.09 2.82 23.26
C ALA A 24 9.77 3.60 23.36
N VAL A 25 9.42 4.00 24.59
CA VAL A 25 8.34 4.95 24.83
C VAL A 25 8.94 6.34 24.67
N VAL A 26 8.68 7.00 23.54
CA VAL A 26 9.01 8.42 23.40
C VAL A 26 7.71 9.22 23.45
N ASN A 27 7.56 9.96 24.55
CA ASN A 27 6.48 10.90 24.83
C ASN A 27 6.93 12.30 24.38
N THR A 28 6.79 12.62 23.11
CA THR A 28 6.89 14.00 22.60
C THR A 28 5.99 14.15 21.38
N ASP A 29 5.48 15.35 21.15
CA ASP A 29 4.61 15.71 20.01
C ASP A 29 5.14 15.12 18.70
N ALA A 30 4.60 13.96 18.33
CA ALA A 30 5.09 13.16 17.22
C ALA A 30 4.27 13.41 15.96
N SER A 31 3.41 14.42 15.90
CA SER A 31 2.48 14.65 14.79
C SER A 31 3.18 14.75 13.42
N GLU A 32 4.38 15.34 13.37
CA GLU A 32 5.21 15.37 12.17
C GLU A 32 5.73 13.97 11.79
N VAL A 33 6.17 13.18 12.77
CA VAL A 33 6.60 11.79 12.55
C VAL A 33 5.41 10.89 12.17
N GLU A 34 4.25 11.11 12.78
CA GLU A 34 2.99 10.45 12.45
C GLU A 34 2.65 10.70 10.98
N LEU A 35 2.76 11.94 10.52
CA LEU A 35 2.55 12.31 9.12
C LEU A 35 3.56 11.64 8.19
N VAL A 36 4.86 11.68 8.51
CA VAL A 36 5.91 11.06 7.69
C VAL A 36 5.69 9.55 7.56
N LEU A 37 5.41 8.85 8.66
CA LEU A 37 5.16 7.42 8.66
C LEU A 37 3.87 7.07 7.90
N THR A 38 2.81 7.88 8.05
CA THR A 38 1.55 7.66 7.33
C THR A 38 1.75 7.87 5.83
N THR A 39 2.44 8.95 5.42
CA THR A 39 2.77 9.20 4.01
C THR A 39 3.65 8.10 3.44
N SER A 40 4.68 7.65 4.16
CA SER A 40 5.53 6.55 3.70
C SER A 40 4.75 5.26 3.48
N LEU A 41 3.73 4.98 4.31
CA LEU A 41 2.87 3.82 4.11
C LEU A 41 1.96 3.99 2.88
N ILE A 42 1.41 5.20 2.66
CA ILE A 42 0.58 5.51 1.48
C ILE A 42 1.39 5.30 0.19
N GLU A 43 2.63 5.80 0.14
CA GLU A 43 3.52 5.67 -1.01
C GLU A 43 3.83 4.19 -1.30
N LEU A 44 4.23 3.42 -0.28
CA LEU A 44 4.48 1.98 -0.46
C LEU A 44 3.22 1.23 -0.90
N LEU A 45 2.06 1.55 -0.34
CA LEU A 45 0.79 0.96 -0.77
C LEU A 45 0.45 1.32 -2.22
N CYS A 46 0.77 2.55 -2.66
CA CYS A 46 0.60 2.97 -4.05
C CYS A 46 1.46 2.12 -4.99
N ASP A 47 2.75 1.93 -4.65
CA ASP A 47 3.67 1.12 -5.44
C ASP A 47 3.22 -0.35 -5.52
N TYR A 48 2.89 -0.95 -4.36
CA TYR A 48 2.41 -2.33 -4.29
C TYR A 48 1.08 -2.54 -5.01
N LEU A 49 0.17 -1.57 -4.92
CA LEU A 49 -1.08 -1.58 -5.68
C LEU A 49 -0.80 -1.52 -7.18
N GLY A 50 0.12 -0.65 -7.61
CA GLY A 50 0.51 -0.54 -9.01
C GLY A 50 1.10 -1.84 -9.57
N ASN A 51 2.04 -2.45 -8.83
CA ASN A 51 2.62 -3.74 -9.19
C ASN A 51 1.56 -4.86 -9.24
N SER A 52 0.71 -4.93 -8.21
CA SER A 52 -0.37 -5.93 -8.16
C SER A 52 -1.38 -5.77 -9.29
N ILE A 53 -1.70 -4.53 -9.68
CA ILE A 53 -2.55 -4.27 -10.86
C ILE A 53 -1.82 -4.73 -12.13
N ALA A 54 -0.52 -4.45 -12.27
CA ALA A 54 0.25 -4.92 -13.42
C ALA A 54 0.29 -6.45 -13.52
N ASP A 55 0.49 -7.15 -12.41
CA ASP A 55 0.48 -8.62 -12.34
C ASP A 55 -0.89 -9.18 -12.77
N VAL A 56 -1.98 -8.57 -12.29
CA VAL A 56 -3.33 -8.94 -12.74
C VAL A 56 -3.48 -8.71 -14.24
N PHE A 57 -3.01 -7.59 -14.78
CA PHE A 57 -3.04 -7.32 -16.22
C PHE A 57 -2.29 -8.37 -17.03
N GLU A 58 -1.11 -8.77 -16.58
CA GLU A 58 -0.32 -9.85 -17.19
C GLU A 58 -1.10 -11.17 -17.18
N CYS A 59 -1.70 -11.53 -16.05
CA CYS A 59 -2.50 -12.74 -15.91
C CYS A 59 -3.74 -12.74 -16.82
N TYR A 60 -4.35 -11.57 -17.05
CA TYR A 60 -5.46 -11.39 -17.99
C TYR A 60 -5.03 -11.33 -19.46
N GLY A 61 -3.73 -11.50 -19.76
CA GLY A 61 -3.21 -11.57 -21.12
C GLY A 61 -2.97 -10.20 -21.78
N CYS A 62 -3.07 -9.10 -21.03
CA CYS A 62 -2.89 -7.75 -21.57
C CYS A 62 -1.47 -7.48 -22.09
N VAL A 63 -0.45 -8.18 -21.58
CA VAL A 63 0.96 -8.02 -21.98
C VAL A 63 1.41 -9.08 -22.99
N GLN A 64 0.79 -10.27 -23.02
CA GLN A 64 1.24 -11.38 -23.86
C GLN A 64 0.62 -11.36 -25.27
N GLN A 65 -0.31 -10.46 -25.56
CA GLN A 65 -1.04 -10.39 -26.83
C GLN A 65 -0.78 -9.11 -27.60
N TYR A 66 0.49 -8.68 -27.68
CA TYR A 66 0.93 -7.60 -28.58
C TYR A 66 0.47 -7.92 -30.02
N GLY A 67 -0.63 -7.29 -30.45
CA GLY A 67 -1.21 -7.48 -31.78
C GLY A 67 -2.70 -7.83 -31.82
N ASN A 68 -3.34 -8.13 -30.68
CA ASN A 68 -4.80 -8.22 -30.63
C ASN A 68 -5.43 -6.96 -30.00
N GLN A 69 -6.69 -6.72 -30.35
CA GLN A 69 -7.41 -5.53 -29.92
C GLN A 69 -7.54 -5.44 -28.38
N LEU A 70 -7.63 -6.58 -27.69
CA LEU A 70 -7.71 -6.65 -26.23
C LEU A 70 -6.43 -6.16 -25.55
N GLY A 71 -5.25 -6.52 -26.06
CA GLY A 71 -3.96 -6.04 -25.55
C GLY A 71 -3.80 -4.53 -25.75
N HIS A 72 -4.22 -4.00 -26.90
CA HIS A 72 -4.21 -2.56 -27.15
C HIS A 72 -5.17 -1.81 -26.20
N GLU A 73 -6.40 -2.31 -26.04
CA GLU A 73 -7.40 -1.73 -25.13
C GLU A 73 -6.93 -1.74 -23.67
N CYS A 74 -6.19 -2.77 -23.23
CA CYS A 74 -5.59 -2.79 -21.89
C CYS A 74 -4.48 -1.74 -21.71
N ILE A 75 -3.58 -1.59 -22.69
CA ILE A 75 -2.42 -0.69 -22.57
C ILE A 75 -2.88 0.77 -22.53
N THR A 76 -3.90 1.13 -23.31
CA THR A 76 -4.45 2.49 -23.38
C THR A 76 -5.43 2.81 -22.25
N MET A 77 -5.68 1.87 -21.35
CA MET A 77 -6.62 2.06 -20.24
C MET A 77 -6.03 3.00 -19.19
N ASP A 78 -6.78 4.05 -18.86
CA ASP A 78 -6.48 4.97 -17.77
C ASP A 78 -6.51 4.25 -16.41
N TYR A 79 -5.74 4.74 -15.45
CA TYR A 79 -5.50 4.13 -14.16
C TYR A 79 -6.76 4.07 -13.29
N GLU A 80 -7.70 5.01 -13.47
CA GLU A 80 -9.00 4.98 -12.78
C GLU A 80 -9.83 3.78 -13.24
N THR A 81 -9.86 3.52 -14.55
CA THR A 81 -10.48 2.34 -15.14
C THR A 81 -9.77 1.06 -14.68
N ARG A 82 -8.43 1.06 -14.59
CA ARG A 82 -7.68 -0.10 -14.07
C ARG A 82 -8.07 -0.45 -12.64
N ILE A 83 -8.12 0.54 -11.75
CA ILE A 83 -8.55 0.33 -10.35
C ILE A 83 -9.99 -0.17 -10.29
N ARG A 84 -10.89 0.38 -11.12
CA ARG A 84 -12.30 -0.03 -11.13
C ARG A 84 -12.47 -1.50 -11.52
N LEU A 85 -11.72 -1.97 -12.51
CA LEU A 85 -11.82 -3.33 -13.02
C LEU A 85 -11.03 -4.34 -12.18
N TYR A 86 -9.83 -3.98 -11.74
CA TYR A 86 -8.85 -4.92 -11.20
C TYR A 86 -8.39 -4.60 -9.78
N GLY A 87 -8.68 -3.40 -9.26
CA GLY A 87 -8.21 -2.98 -7.94
C GLY A 87 -8.67 -3.88 -6.80
N GLY A 88 -9.85 -4.50 -6.90
CA GLY A 88 -10.31 -5.50 -5.94
C GLY A 88 -9.44 -6.75 -5.91
N LEU A 89 -9.08 -7.27 -7.09
CA LEU A 89 -8.20 -8.44 -7.23
C LEU A 89 -6.77 -8.12 -6.83
N ALA A 90 -6.26 -6.97 -7.27
CA ALA A 90 -4.92 -6.49 -6.94
C ALA A 90 -4.71 -6.38 -5.42
N LEU A 91 -5.72 -5.96 -4.66
CA LEU A 91 -5.62 -5.92 -3.19
C LEU A 91 -5.40 -7.31 -2.55
N PHE A 92 -5.89 -8.38 -3.18
CA PHE A 92 -5.69 -9.75 -2.69
C PHE A 92 -4.34 -10.34 -3.10
N THR A 93 -3.65 -9.74 -4.06
CA THR A 93 -2.33 -10.19 -4.54
C THR A 93 -1.18 -9.46 -3.88
N ILE A 94 -1.44 -8.35 -3.16
CA ILE A 94 -0.40 -7.65 -2.39
C ILE A 94 0.18 -8.58 -1.33
N ASP A 95 1.51 -8.75 -1.37
CA ASP A 95 2.26 -9.37 -0.28
C ASP A 95 2.41 -8.37 0.88
N PHE A 96 1.47 -8.42 1.82
CA PHE A 96 1.48 -7.54 2.99
C PHE A 96 2.63 -7.83 3.95
N GLU A 97 3.16 -9.05 3.99
CA GLU A 97 4.33 -9.34 4.81
C GLU A 97 5.55 -8.62 4.26
N GLN A 98 5.76 -8.68 2.95
CA GLN A 98 6.85 -7.95 2.31
C GLN A 98 6.65 -6.43 2.38
N LEU A 99 5.42 -5.94 2.16
CA LEU A 99 5.11 -4.51 2.29
C LEU A 99 5.47 -3.97 3.68
N ILE A 100 5.12 -4.71 4.74
CA ILE A 100 5.43 -4.29 6.11
C ILE A 100 6.94 -4.33 6.38
N LYS A 101 7.67 -5.33 5.88
CA LYS A 101 9.13 -5.38 5.98
C LYS A 101 9.78 -4.18 5.28
N ASP A 102 9.32 -3.86 4.07
CA ASP A 102 9.81 -2.71 3.30
C ASP A 102 9.49 -1.40 4.02
N PHE A 103 8.28 -1.27 4.57
CA PHE A 103 7.89 -0.11 5.38
C PHE A 103 8.80 0.09 6.59
N ILE A 104 9.07 -1.00 7.31
CA ILE A 104 9.95 -0.99 8.48
C ILE A 104 11.37 -0.62 8.09
N GLN A 105 11.91 -1.22 7.02
CA GLN A 105 13.25 -0.95 6.54
C GLN A 105 13.40 0.51 6.08
N ARG A 106 12.41 1.03 5.33
CA ARG A 106 12.38 2.40 4.84
C ARG A 106 12.32 3.42 5.97
N ASN A 107 11.68 3.08 7.09
CA ASN A 107 11.46 3.97 8.23
C ASN A 107 12.27 3.61 9.47
N ILE A 108 13.37 2.84 9.33
CA ILE A 108 14.11 2.26 10.46
C ILE A 108 14.51 3.30 11.54
N GLN A 109 14.84 4.53 11.11
CA GLN A 109 15.25 5.62 12.01
C GLN A 109 14.08 6.22 12.82
N LEU A 110 12.85 6.07 12.32
CA LEU A 110 11.63 6.61 12.92
C LEU A 110 10.80 5.53 13.63
N LEU A 111 11.23 4.25 13.58
CA LEU A 111 10.48 3.16 14.21
C LEU A 111 10.28 3.38 15.70
N ASN A 112 11.21 4.03 16.39
CA ASN A 112 11.13 4.38 17.82
C ASN A 112 9.85 5.17 18.19
N TYR A 113 9.17 5.77 17.21
CA TYR A 113 7.91 6.48 17.38
C TYR A 113 6.67 5.61 17.08
N LEU A 114 6.83 4.47 16.40
CA LEU A 114 5.75 3.49 16.22
C LEU A 114 5.43 2.80 17.54
N ASN A 115 4.21 3.00 18.00
CA ASN A 115 3.67 2.32 19.17
C ASN A 115 2.19 1.97 18.92
N PRO A 116 1.60 1.06 19.72
CA PRO A 116 0.21 0.67 19.54
C PRO A 116 -0.78 1.84 19.58
N ILE A 117 -0.55 2.88 20.38
CA ILE A 117 -1.44 4.05 20.45
C ILE A 117 -1.44 4.78 19.11
N PHE A 118 -0.27 5.03 18.53
CA PHE A 118 -0.15 5.66 17.21
C PHE A 118 -0.76 4.78 16.11
N VAL A 119 -0.36 3.51 16.03
CA VAL A 119 -0.87 2.58 15.00
C VAL A 119 -2.39 2.44 15.11
N ASN A 120 -2.98 2.51 16.30
CA ASN A 120 -4.45 2.47 16.47
C ASN A 120 -5.18 3.73 15.99
N LYS A 121 -4.49 4.88 15.88
CA LYS A 121 -5.09 6.10 15.30
C LYS A 121 -5.18 6.06 13.78
N TRP A 122 -4.38 5.23 13.11
CA TRP A 122 -4.43 5.14 11.66
C TRP A 122 -5.82 4.77 11.19
N ASP A 123 -6.33 5.50 10.22
CA ASP A 123 -7.50 5.07 9.48
C ASP A 123 -7.01 4.35 8.23
N MET A 124 -6.92 3.01 8.29
CA MET A 124 -6.44 2.23 7.17
C MET A 124 -7.33 2.41 5.94
N LEU A 125 -8.66 2.61 6.09
CA LEU A 125 -9.53 2.90 4.95
C LEU A 125 -9.05 4.14 4.20
N SER A 126 -8.83 5.23 4.94
CA SER A 126 -8.34 6.49 4.40
C SER A 126 -6.94 6.35 3.78
N ILE A 127 -6.03 5.62 4.44
CA ILE A 127 -4.68 5.35 3.92
C ILE A 127 -4.75 4.61 2.57
N PHE A 128 -5.56 3.55 2.48
CA PHE A 128 -5.76 2.82 1.22
C PHE A 128 -6.42 3.67 0.14
N ASP A 129 -7.40 4.50 0.49
CA ASP A 129 -8.06 5.40 -0.45
C ASP A 129 -7.10 6.47 -0.99
N ASN A 130 -6.22 6.99 -0.13
CA ASN A 130 -5.16 7.92 -0.53
C ASN A 130 -4.13 7.25 -1.43
N ALA A 131 -3.75 6.00 -1.18
CA ALA A 131 -2.86 5.24 -2.05
C ALA A 131 -3.48 5.04 -3.45
N LYS A 132 -4.77 4.72 -3.53
CA LYS A 132 -5.51 4.63 -4.80
C LYS A 132 -5.55 5.97 -5.54
N LYS A 133 -5.84 7.07 -4.84
CA LYS A 133 -5.85 8.42 -5.41
C LYS A 133 -4.47 8.80 -5.93
N MET A 134 -3.41 8.50 -5.19
CA MET A 134 -2.03 8.74 -5.60
C MET A 134 -1.68 7.94 -6.86
N TYR A 135 -2.07 6.67 -6.92
CA TYR A 135 -1.91 5.84 -8.12
C TYR A 135 -2.61 6.49 -9.32
N ILE A 136 -3.90 6.83 -9.21
CA ILE A 136 -4.65 7.48 -10.30
C ILE A 136 -4.02 8.81 -10.72
N ALA A 137 -3.52 9.60 -9.76
CA ALA A 137 -2.86 10.87 -10.04
C ALA A 137 -1.51 10.70 -10.78
N SER A 138 -0.90 9.51 -10.74
CA SER A 138 0.32 9.18 -11.46
C SER A 138 0.10 8.72 -12.90
N ASP A 139 -1.15 8.66 -13.37
CA ASP A 139 -1.47 8.22 -14.73
C ASP A 139 -0.84 9.14 -15.79
N PRO A 140 0.05 8.63 -16.66
CA PRO A 140 0.67 9.44 -17.70
C PRO A 140 -0.30 9.84 -18.83
N ASN A 141 -1.51 9.28 -18.87
CA ASN A 141 -2.51 9.53 -19.92
C ASN A 141 -3.54 10.61 -19.54
N ARG A 142 -3.33 11.32 -18.42
CA ARG A 142 -4.25 12.35 -17.92
C ARG A 142 -3.85 13.77 -18.31
#